data_AF-A0A350DK53-F1
#
_entry.id   AF-A0A350DK53-F1
#
_cell.length_a   1.000
_cell.length_b   1.000
_cell.length_c   1.000
_cell.angle_alpha   90.00
_cell.angle_beta   90.00
_cell.angle_gamma   90.00
#
_symmetry.space_group_name_H-M   'P 1'
#
loop_
_entity.id
_entity.type
_entity.pdbx_description
1 polymer ?
#
loop_
_entity_poly.entity_id
_entity_poly.type
_entity_poly.pdbx_seq_one_letter_code
_entity_poly.pdbx_strand_id
1 'polypeptide(L)' 'MSQYNTSSTAKSAPLNHELYMSVLMTPDMANFIGNVHGGDLLKMLDQVAYACASRYSGSYVVTLSVD' A
#
# COMPACT_ATOMS: atom_id res chain seq x y z
N MET A 1 -7.53 -8.22 -37.49
CA MET A 1 -7.99 -8.62 -36.14
C MET A 1 -6.79 -9.23 -35.42
N SER A 2 -5.90 -8.38 -34.90
CA SER A 2 -4.64 -8.82 -34.28
C SER A 2 -4.89 -9.09 -32.81
N GLN A 3 -4.59 -10.30 -32.36
CA GLN A 3 -4.72 -10.70 -30.98
C GLN A 3 -3.64 -9.98 -30.16
N TYR A 4 -4.05 -9.12 -29.22
CA TYR A 4 -3.14 -8.54 -28.22
C TYR A 4 -2.73 -9.65 -27.25
N ASN A 5 -1.61 -10.30 -27.59
CA ASN A 5 -0.94 -11.23 -26.72
C ASN A 5 -0.42 -10.44 -25.51
N THR A 6 -0.96 -10.69 -24.31
CA THR A 6 -0.49 -10.12 -23.04
C THR A 6 0.92 -10.65 -22.76
N SER A 7 1.90 -9.98 -23.33
CA SER A 7 3.32 -10.10 -23.00
C SER A 7 3.51 -9.80 -21.51
N SER A 8 3.65 -10.86 -20.72
CA SER A 8 4.84 -11.11 -19.89
C SER A 8 5.54 -9.91 -19.22
N THR A 9 4.81 -8.94 -18.69
CA THR A 9 5.38 -8.01 -17.70
C THR A 9 5.18 -8.62 -16.33
N ALA A 10 6.03 -9.59 -15.99
CA ALA A 10 6.24 -9.91 -14.59
C ALA A 10 6.66 -8.60 -13.92
N LYS A 11 5.76 -8.00 -13.14
CA LYS A 11 6.03 -6.79 -12.36
C LYS A 11 7.25 -7.14 -11.51
N SER A 12 8.42 -6.59 -11.86
CA SER A 12 9.66 -6.88 -11.13
C SER A 12 9.41 -6.67 -9.65
N ALA A 13 9.91 -7.59 -8.80
CA ALA A 13 9.74 -7.47 -7.36
C ALA A 13 10.20 -6.06 -6.93
N PRO A 14 9.42 -5.35 -6.10
CA PRO A 14 9.71 -3.97 -5.79
C PRO A 14 11.08 -3.88 -5.10
N LEU A 15 11.90 -2.89 -5.52
CA LEU A 15 13.22 -2.62 -4.98
C LEU A 15 13.16 -2.48 -3.45
N ASN A 16 14.28 -2.65 -2.74
CA ASN A 16 14.29 -2.59 -1.27
C ASN A 16 13.80 -1.26 -0.67
N HIS A 17 13.62 -0.21 -1.48
CA HIS A 17 13.16 1.13 -1.08
C HIS A 17 11.76 1.48 -1.60
N GLU A 18 11.07 0.57 -2.30
CA GLU A 18 9.71 0.80 -2.79
C GLU A 18 8.76 -0.32 -2.32
N LEU A 19 7.51 0.06 -2.07
CA LEU A 19 6.44 -0.86 -1.72
C LEU A 19 5.10 -0.28 -2.18
N TYR A 20 4.27 -1.11 -2.80
CA TYR A 20 2.92 -0.73 -3.21
C TYR A 20 1.90 -1.56 -2.45
N MET A 21 0.86 -0.89 -1.94
CA MET A 21 -0.31 -1.53 -1.33
C MET A 21 -1.57 -1.03 -2.06
N SER A 22 -2.49 -1.94 -2.37
CA SER A 22 -3.76 -1.62 -3.00
C SER A 22 -4.87 -2.34 -2.27
N VAL A 23 -5.86 -1.59 -1.80
CA VAL A 23 -7.01 -2.10 -1.04
C VAL A 23 -8.28 -1.50 -1.62
N LEU A 24 -9.30 -2.34 -1.82
CA LEU A 24 -10.61 -1.88 -2.23
C LEU A 24 -11.39 -1.36 -1.01
N MET A 25 -11.83 -0.12 -1.08
CA MET A 25 -12.66 0.49 -0.02
C MET A 25 -14.10 0.02 -0.16
N THR A 26 -14.66 -0.50 0.94
CA THR A 26 -16.04 -1.02 0.99
C THR A 26 -16.91 -0.11 1.87
N PRO A 27 -18.24 -0.18 1.75
CA PRO A 27 -19.15 0.64 2.57
C PRO A 27 -18.95 0.48 4.08
N ASP A 28 -18.45 -0.67 4.55
CA ASP A 28 -18.16 -0.92 5.96
C ASP A 28 -16.99 -0.07 6.51
N MET A 29 -16.15 0.47 5.62
CA MET A 29 -15.04 1.38 5.95
C MET A 29 -15.45 2.86 5.82
N ALA A 30 -16.71 3.12 5.45
CA ALA A 30 -17.24 4.47 5.32
C ALA A 30 -17.80 4.99 6.65
N ASN A 31 -17.68 6.29 6.84
CA ASN A 31 -18.36 7.01 7.91
C ASN A 31 -19.85 7.22 7.59
N PHE A 32 -20.59 7.83 8.51
CA PHE A 32 -22.03 8.11 8.37
C PHE A 32 -22.42 8.98 7.16
N ILE A 33 -21.45 9.67 6.54
CA ILE A 33 -21.63 10.55 5.37
C ILE A 33 -21.22 9.82 4.07
N GLY A 34 -20.74 8.57 4.16
CA GLY A 34 -20.36 7.75 3.00
C GLY A 34 -18.91 7.92 2.53
N ASN A 35 -18.06 8.58 3.31
CA ASN A 35 -16.63 8.73 3.01
C ASN A 35 -15.79 7.76 3.82
N VAL A 36 -14.68 7.26 3.27
CA VAL A 36 -13.74 6.42 4.02
C VAL A 36 -13.25 7.14 5.28
N HIS A 37 -13.21 6.44 6.40
CA HIS A 37 -12.73 7.02 7.65
C HIS A 37 -11.23 7.36 7.55
N GLY A 38 -10.86 8.60 7.87
CA GLY A 38 -9.48 9.07 7.74
C GLY A 38 -8.47 8.26 8.58
N GLY A 39 -8.88 7.79 9.76
CA GLY A 39 -8.06 6.92 10.60
C GLY A 39 -7.69 5.59 9.93
N ASP A 40 -8.59 5.01 9.12
CA ASP A 40 -8.31 3.75 8.41
C ASP A 40 -7.31 3.97 7.28
N LEU A 41 -7.40 5.10 6.58
CA LEU A 41 -6.41 5.49 5.57
C LEU A 41 -5.03 5.68 6.19
N LEU A 42 -4.94 6.38 7.33
CA LEU A 42 -3.67 6.60 8.04
C LEU A 42 -3.09 5.30 8.60
N LYS A 43 -3.93 4.39 9.07
CA LYS A 43 -3.51 3.05 9.50
C LYS A 43 -2.92 2.26 8.34
N MET A 44 -3.56 2.28 7.17
CA MET A 44 -3.05 1.63 5.96
C MET A 44 -1.73 2.26 5.49
N LEU A 45 -1.62 3.59 5.56
CA LEU A 45 -0.39 4.32 5.27
C LEU A 45 0.77 3.87 6.18
N ASP A 46 0.53 3.78 7.49
CA ASP A 46 1.55 3.34 8.46
C ASP A 46 1.98 1.89 8.21
N GLN A 47 1.05 1.01 7.86
CA GLN A 47 1.35 -0.39 7.52
C GLN A 47 2.28 -0.53 6.32
N VAL A 48 2.01 0.20 5.22
CA VAL A 48 2.87 0.18 4.03
C VAL A 48 4.24 0.82 4.33
N ALA A 49 4.28 1.88 5.15
CA ALA A 49 5.50 2.55 5.57
C ALA A 49 6.39 1.64 6.43
N TYR A 50 5.83 0.98 7.45
CA TYR A 50 6.54 0.01 8.29
C TYR A 50 7.11 -1.14 7.45
N ALA A 51 6.31 -1.72 6.55
CA ALA A 51 6.76 -2.80 5.68
C ALA A 51 7.89 -2.36 4.74
N CYS A 52 7.84 -1.12 4.24
CA CYS A 52 8.91 -0.56 3.41
C CYS A 52 10.20 -0.32 4.24
N ALA A 53 10.09 0.36 5.38
CA ALA A 53 11.22 0.72 6.22
C ALA A 53 11.91 -0.50 6.87
N SER A 54 11.13 -1.50 7.30
CA SER A 54 11.69 -2.76 7.82
C SER A 54 12.41 -3.57 6.75
N ARG A 55 11.88 -3.63 5.52
CA ARG A 55 12.56 -4.26 4.37
C ARG A 55 13.86 -3.54 4.01
N TYR A 56 13.86 -2.21 4.03
CA TYR A 56 15.04 -1.41 3.72
C TYR A 56 16.15 -1.57 4.78
N SER A 57 15.79 -1.52 6.06
CA SER A 57 16.75 -1.59 7.18
C SER A 57 17.14 -3.01 7.60
N GLY A 58 16.35 -4.02 7.24
CA GLY A 58 16.54 -5.40 7.68
C GLY A 58 16.32 -5.61 9.18
N SER A 59 15.62 -4.69 9.85
CA SER A 59 15.40 -4.69 11.31
C SER A 59 14.00 -4.20 11.67
N TYR A 60 13.64 -4.35 12.95
CA TYR A 60 12.43 -3.72 13.49
C TYR A 60 12.57 -2.19 13.46
N VAL A 61 11.49 -1.53 13.05
CA VAL A 61 11.41 -0.07 12.94
C VAL A 61 10.17 0.42 13.68
N VAL A 62 10.13 1.71 14.00
CA VAL A 62 8.99 2.35 14.65
C VAL A 62 8.70 3.67 13.97
N THR A 63 7.42 4.05 13.93
CA THR A 63 7.00 5.34 13.38
C THR A 63 7.26 6.43 14.41
N LEU A 64 8.16 7.36 14.08
CA LEU A 64 8.53 8.47 14.97
C LEU A 64 7.54 9.63 14.85
N SER A 65 7.17 9.97 13.62
CA SER A 65 6.21 11.03 13.29
C SER A 65 5.63 10.80 11.89
N VAL A 66 4.51 11.46 11.62
CA VAL A 66 3.92 11.59 10.28
C VAL A 66 3.85 13.09 10.01
N ASP A 67 4.45 13.52 8.90
CA ASP A 67 4.41 14.89 8.38
C ASP A 67 3.33 15.00 7.28
#